data_AF-A0A4Y2GMK0-F1
#
_entry.id   AF-A0A4Y2GMK0-F1
#
_cell.length_a   1.000
_cell.length_b   1.000
_cell.length_c   1.000
_cell.angle_alpha   90.00
_cell.angle_beta   90.00
_cell.angle_gamma   90.00
#
_symmetry.space_group_name_H-M   'P 1'
#
loop_
_entity.id
_entity.type
_entity.pdbx_description
1 polymer ?
#
loop_
_entity_poly.entity_id
_entity_poly.type
_entity_poly.pdbx_seq_one_letter_code
_entity_poly.pdbx_strand_id
1 'polypeptide(L)'
;MVMFNEQNKEDCDPLAFRPICLLDAMGKELDKLITQRVFFHLLSNNHLHPHQYLQWQKYPRRHPEPKKWIHNERSESKHSVVVSLDVKSTFIRVRCSIFSKISTALVTGSI
;
A
#
# COMPACT_ATOMS: atom_id res chain seq x y z
N MET A 1 -14.20 11.50 12.46
CA MET A 1 -12.93 11.67 11.70
C MET A 1 -12.02 12.55 12.54
N VAL A 2 -10.75 12.15 12.70
CA VAL A 2 -9.75 12.92 13.48
C VAL A 2 -8.61 13.27 12.55
N MET A 3 -8.07 14.49 12.65
CA MET A 3 -6.95 14.95 11.83
C MET A 3 -5.68 15.01 12.66
N PHE A 4 -4.61 14.39 12.18
CA PHE A 4 -3.30 14.45 12.82
C PHE A 4 -2.39 15.40 12.05
N ASN A 5 -1.77 16.34 12.76
CA ASN A 5 -0.79 17.25 12.17
C ASN A 5 0.56 16.54 12.02
N GLU A 6 1.18 16.67 10.86
CA GLU A 6 2.55 16.23 10.65
C GLU A 6 3.53 17.18 11.34
N GLN A 7 4.42 16.62 12.15
CA GLN A 7 5.48 17.39 12.80
C GLN A 7 6.38 18.03 11.73
N ASN A 8 6.64 19.33 11.87
CA ASN A 8 7.43 20.19 10.97
C ASN A 8 6.71 20.76 9.73
N LYS A 9 5.38 20.89 9.75
CA LYS A 9 4.64 21.67 8.74
C LYS A 9 3.89 22.84 9.40
N GLU A 10 3.72 23.93 8.66
CA GLU A 10 2.96 25.08 9.14
C GLU A 10 1.49 24.71 9.33
N ASP A 11 0.92 25.09 10.47
CA ASP A 11 -0.48 24.79 10.86
C ASP A 11 -1.52 25.38 9.90
N CYS A 12 -1.10 26.27 8.98
CA CYS A 12 -1.97 26.89 7.99
C CYS A 12 -2.08 26.06 6.68
N ASP A 13 -1.22 25.06 6.45
CA ASP A 13 -1.29 24.22 5.25
C ASP A 13 -2.29 23.06 5.45
N PRO A 14 -3.41 22.99 4.71
CA PRO A 14 -4.36 21.88 4.82
C PRO A 14 -3.75 20.51 4.46
N LEU A 15 -2.59 20.47 3.78
CA LEU A 15 -1.83 19.25 3.49
C LEU A 15 -0.95 18.79 4.66
N ALA A 16 -0.84 19.56 5.74
CA ALA A 16 -0.18 19.17 6.98
C ALA A 16 -1.01 18.18 7.80
N PHE A 17 -2.30 18.06 7.51
CA PHE A 17 -3.21 17.21 8.26
C PHE A 17 -3.46 15.88 7.54
N ARG A 18 -3.24 14.77 8.24
CA ARG A 18 -3.61 13.42 7.79
C ARG A 18 -4.93 12.99 8.44
N PRO A 19 -5.98 12.73 7.65
CA PRO A 19 -7.24 12.24 8.21
C PRO A 19 -7.09 10.77 8.64
N ILE A 20 -7.57 10.48 9.86
CA ILE A 20 -7.71 9.12 10.38
C ILE A 20 -9.19 8.86 10.68
N CYS A 21 -9.68 7.73 10.16
CA CYS A 21 -11.01 7.24 10.45
C CYS A 21 -10.95 6.33 11.68
N LEU A 22 -11.62 6.75 12.75
CA LEU A 22 -11.84 5.90 13.92
C LEU A 22 -13.10 5.09 13.67
N LEU A 23 -12.90 3.85 13.21
CA LEU A 23 -13.97 2.86 13.08
C LEU A 23 -14.33 2.32 14.46
N ASP A 24 -15.62 2.07 14.67
CA ASP A 24 -16.13 1.32 15.82
C ASP A 24 -15.69 -0.16 15.73
N ALA A 25 -15.99 -0.94 16.77
CA ALA A 25 -15.56 -2.34 16.82
C ALA A 25 -16.06 -3.15 15.62
N MET A 26 -17.31 -2.94 15.21
CA MET A 26 -17.90 -3.62 14.06
C MET A 26 -17.27 -3.15 12.74
N GLY A 27 -17.07 -1.85 12.57
CA GLY A 27 -16.38 -1.30 11.40
C GLY A 27 -14.96 -1.82 11.24
N LYS A 28 -14.22 -1.98 12.35
CA LYS A 28 -12.88 -2.59 12.33
C LYS A 28 -12.89 -4.05 11.92
N GLU A 29 -13.86 -4.82 12.40
CA GLU A 29 -13.94 -6.24 12.03
C GLU A 29 -14.34 -6.40 10.55
N LEU A 30 -15.28 -5.56 10.08
CA LEU A 30 -15.63 -5.54 8.66
C LEU A 30 -14.45 -5.15 7.77
N ASP A 31 -13.69 -4.13 8.14
CA ASP A 31 -12.50 -3.69 7.41
C ASP A 31 -11.46 -4.81 7.30
N LYS A 32 -11.26 -5.55 8.39
CA LYS A 32 -10.37 -6.72 8.43
C LYS A 32 -10.87 -7.85 7.53
N LEU A 33 -12.16 -8.18 7.56
CA LEU A 33 -12.75 -9.22 6.72
C LEU A 33 -12.64 -8.89 5.23
N ILE A 34 -12.95 -7.64 4.85
CA ILE A 34 -12.82 -7.17 3.46
C ILE A 34 -11.36 -7.25 3.02
N THR A 35 -10.43 -6.75 3.85
CA THR A 35 -8.99 -6.79 3.56
C THR A 35 -8.50 -8.22 3.37
N GLN A 36 -8.91 -9.15 4.24
CA GLN A 36 -8.54 -10.56 4.12
C GLN A 36 -9.07 -11.19 2.84
N ARG A 37 -10.34 -10.95 2.47
CA ARG A 37 -10.94 -11.50 1.25
C ARG A 37 -10.26 -10.98 -0.02
N VAL A 38 -10.07 -9.67 -0.12
CA VAL A 38 -9.38 -9.06 -1.26
C VAL A 38 -7.95 -9.61 -1.37
N PHE A 39 -7.24 -9.72 -0.24
CA PHE A 39 -5.88 -10.23 -0.23
C PHE A 39 -5.80 -11.71 -0.61
N PHE A 40 -6.72 -12.54 -0.12
CA PHE A 40 -6.81 -13.94 -0.48
C PHE A 40 -6.97 -14.11 -1.98
N HIS A 41 -7.88 -13.36 -2.60
CA HIS A 41 -8.08 -13.40 -4.05
C HIS A 41 -6.87 -12.91 -4.85
N LEU A 42 -6.19 -11.86 -4.39
CA LEU A 42 -4.98 -11.36 -5.05
C LEU A 42 -3.84 -12.38 -5.00
N LEU A 43 -3.73 -13.13 -3.90
CA LEU A 43 -2.74 -14.20 -3.76
C LEU A 43 -3.10 -15.44 -4.57
N SER A 44 -4.35 -15.91 -4.49
CA SER A 44 -4.79 -17.12 -5.17
C SER A 44 -4.70 -17.00 -6.69
N ASN A 45 -4.97 -15.81 -7.23
CA ASN A 45 -4.86 -15.52 -8.67
C ASN A 45 -3.49 -14.99 -9.09
N ASN A 46 -2.51 -14.92 -8.18
CA ASN A 46 -1.16 -14.43 -8.45
C ASN A 46 -1.11 -13.02 -9.08
N HIS A 47 -2.05 -12.15 -8.70
CA HIS A 47 -2.14 -10.76 -9.20
C HIS A 47 -1.12 -9.82 -8.53
N LEU A 48 -0.42 -10.27 -7.49
CA LEU A 48 0.62 -9.49 -6.83
C LEU A 48 1.95 -9.65 -7.56
N HIS A 49 2.55 -8.52 -7.94
CA HIS A 49 3.87 -8.53 -8.55
C HIS A 49 4.92 -9.12 -7.56
N PRO A 50 5.88 -9.94 -8.02
CA PRO A 50 6.89 -10.57 -7.14
C PRO A 50 7.73 -9.58 -6.33
N HIS A 51 7.95 -8.37 -6.87
CA HIS A 51 8.70 -7.28 -6.22
C HIS A 51 7.80 -6.30 -5.46
N GLN A 52 6.52 -6.62 -5.26
CA GLN A 52 5.63 -5.83 -4.41
C GLN A 52 5.75 -6.33 -2.96
N TYR A 53 6.37 -5.49 -2.14
CA TYR A 53 6.63 -5.76 -0.73
C TYR A 53 5.55 -5.07 0.11
N LEU A 54 4.50 -5.80 0.48
CA LEU A 54 3.45 -5.33 1.38
C LEU A 54 3.77 -5.80 2.81
N GLN A 55 3.69 -4.91 3.80
CA GLN A 55 4.00 -5.20 5.22
C GLN A 55 3.14 -6.33 5.82
N TRP A 56 2.01 -6.69 5.21
CA TRP A 56 1.08 -7.71 5.70
C TRP A 56 1.44 -9.14 5.27
N GLN A 57 2.53 -9.32 4.51
CA GLN A 57 2.99 -10.64 4.11
C GLN A 57 3.68 -11.32 5.30
N LYS A 58 3.03 -12.31 5.92
CA LYS A 58 3.60 -13.17 6.97
C LYS A 58 4.86 -13.94 6.53
N TYR A 59 5.18 -13.94 5.23
CA TYR A 59 6.40 -14.53 4.71
C TYR A 59 7.53 -13.50 4.74
N PRO A 60 8.70 -13.84 5.31
CA PRO A 60 9.91 -13.09 5.05
C PRO A 60 10.29 -13.38 3.60
N ARG A 61 9.65 -12.70 2.64
CA ARG A 61 10.26 -12.57 1.32
C ARG A 61 11.54 -11.81 1.57
N ARG A 62 12.65 -12.55 1.50
CA ARG A 62 14.00 -12.07 1.73
C ARG A 62 14.19 -10.85 0.84
N HIS A 63 14.10 -9.66 1.43
CA HIS A 63 14.43 -8.45 0.72
C HIS A 63 15.87 -8.63 0.22
N PRO A 64 16.12 -8.64 -1.10
CA PRO A 64 17.49 -8.46 -1.55
C PRO A 64 17.89 -7.08 -1.02
N GLU A 65 18.86 -7.05 -0.11
CA GLU A 65 19.39 -5.78 0.40
C GLU A 65 19.80 -4.95 -0.82
N PRO A 66 19.25 -3.74 -1.01
CA PRO A 66 19.55 -2.93 -2.19
C PRO A 66 21.06 -2.74 -2.39
N LYS A 67 21.82 -2.72 -1.29
CA LYS A 67 23.28 -2.67 -1.26
C LYS A 67 23.95 -3.88 -1.94
N LYS A 68 23.44 -5.10 -1.70
CA LYS A 68 23.95 -6.33 -2.31
C LYS A 68 23.69 -6.37 -3.81
N TRP A 69 22.52 -5.89 -4.24
CA TRP A 69 22.20 -5.76 -5.67
C TRP A 69 23.13 -4.74 -6.36
N ILE A 70 23.29 -3.55 -5.78
CA ILE A 70 24.19 -2.52 -6.33
C ILE A 70 25.64 -3.02 -6.41
N HIS A 71 26.11 -3.77 -5.41
CA HIS A 71 27.46 -4.33 -5.41
C HIS A 71 27.65 -5.37 -6.52
N ASN A 72 26.67 -6.25 -6.75
CA ASN A 72 26.72 -7.27 -7.79
C ASN A 72 26.71 -6.68 -9.21
N GLU A 73 25.88 -5.65 -9.45
CA GLU A 73 25.84 -4.97 -10.76
C GLU A 73 27.13 -4.19 -11.04
N ARG A 74 27.77 -3.63 -9.99
CA ARG A 74 29.08 -2.98 -10.11
C ARG A 74 30.21 -3.94 -10.44
N SER A 75 30.21 -5.17 -9.91
CA SER A 75 31.19 -6.20 -10.29
C SER A 75 31.05 -6.65 -11.75
N GLU A 76 29.87 -6.47 -12.35
CA GLU A 76 29.61 -6.78 -13.76
C GLU A 76 29.83 -5.56 -14.69
N SER A 77 30.46 -4.48 -14.21
CA SER A 77 30.71 -3.21 -14.93
C SER A 77 29.46 -2.44 -15.40
N LYS A 78 28.27 -2.77 -14.86
CA LYS A 78 27.03 -2.09 -15.23
C LYS A 78 26.84 -0.80 -14.43
N HIS A 79 26.19 0.17 -15.06
CA HIS A 79 25.84 1.45 -14.42
C HIS A 79 24.52 1.30 -13.64
N SER A 80 24.58 1.41 -12.32
CA SER A 80 23.41 1.34 -11.44
C SER A 80 22.89 2.74 -11.11
N VAL A 81 21.60 3.01 -11.36
CA VAL A 81 20.90 4.24 -10.92
C VAL A 81 19.76 3.84 -9.99
N VAL A 82 19.65 4.54 -8.86
CA VAL A 82 18.54 4.39 -7.93
C VAL A 82 17.64 5.60 -8.06
N VAL A 83 16.38 5.38 -8.44
CA VAL A 83 15.36 6.43 -8.49
C VAL A 83 14.44 6.25 -7.29
N SER A 84 14.43 7.23 -6.40
CA SER A 84 13.45 7.28 -5.30
C SER A 84 12.18 7.97 -5.80
N LEU A 85 11.05 7.27 -5.72
CA LEU A 85 9.74 7.77 -6.09
C LEU A 85 8.84 7.73 -4.86
N ASP A 86 8.14 8.84 -4.59
CA ASP A 86 7.12 8.92 -3.56
C ASP A 86 5.78 9.32 -4.16
N VAL A 87 4.71 8.67 -3.72
CA VAL A 87 3.34 8.98 -4.17
C VAL A 87 2.62 9.71 -3.05
N LYS A 88 2.37 11.01 -3.25
CA LYS A 88 1.67 11.84 -2.26
C LYS A 88 0.23 11.38 -2.04
N SER A 89 -0.14 11.15 -0.78
CA SER A 89 -1.54 10.98 -0.33
C SER A 89 -2.32 9.89 -1.09
N THR A 90 -1.72 8.70 -1.19
CA THR A 90 -2.31 7.52 -1.87
C THR A 90 -3.67 7.12 -1.32
N PHE A 91 -3.90 7.25 -0.02
CA PHE A 91 -5.16 6.87 0.63
C PHE A 91 -6.34 7.75 0.25
N ILE A 92 -6.10 9.04 -0.05
CA ILE A 92 -7.16 10.00 -0.38
C ILE A 92 -7.39 10.03 -1.90
N ARG A 93 -6.35 9.76 -2.68
CA ARG A 93 -6.37 9.91 -4.16
C ARG A 93 -6.74 8.63 -4.90
N VAL A 94 -7.59 7.79 -4.29
CA VAL A 94 -8.16 6.62 -4.97
C VAL A 94 -9.36 7.07 -5.81
N ARG A 95 -9.41 6.67 -7.08
CA ARG A 95 -10.53 7.02 -7.98
C ARG A 95 -11.80 6.26 -7.58
N CYS A 96 -12.93 6.96 -7.44
CA CYS A 96 -14.24 6.36 -7.14
C CYS A 96 -14.63 5.24 -8.11
N SER A 97 -14.24 5.35 -9.39
CA SER A 97 -14.49 4.31 -10.39
C SER A 97 -13.79 2.97 -10.07
N ILE A 98 -12.62 3.02 -9.42
CA ILE A 98 -11.91 1.82 -8.98
C ILE A 98 -12.63 1.23 -7.78
N PHE A 99 -13.04 2.07 -6.82
CA PHE A 99 -13.76 1.64 -5.63
C PHE A 99 -15.09 0.95 -5.98
N SER A 100 -15.86 1.54 -6.91
CA SER A 100 -17.11 0.96 -7.39
C SER A 100 -16.89 -0.43 -8.00
N LYS A 101 -15.84 -0.62 -8.82
CA LYS A 101 -15.54 -1.93 -9.41
C LYS A 101 -15.20 -2.98 -8.35
N ILE A 102 -14.38 -2.62 -7.35
CA ILE A 102 -14.02 -3.53 -6.26
C ILE A 102 -15.25 -3.87 -5.42
N SER A 103 -16.08 -2.87 -5.11
CA SER A 103 -17.32 -3.05 -4.35
C SER A 103 -18.30 -3.96 -5.08
N THR A 104 -18.54 -3.72 -6.37
CA THR A 104 -19.39 -4.59 -7.20
C THR A 104 -18.87 -6.02 -7.18
N ALA A 105 -17.57 -6.22 -7.41
CA ALA A 105 -17.00 -7.55 -7.47
C ALA A 105 -17.01 -8.29 -6.11
N LEU A 106 -16.92 -7.57 -4.99
CA LEU A 106 -17.13 -8.15 -3.65
C LEU A 106 -18.57 -8.60 -3.43
N VAL A 107 -19.55 -7.80 -3.89
CA VAL A 107 -20.99 -8.09 -3.78
C VAL A 107 -21.41 -9.24 -4.69
N THR A 108 -20.88 -9.30 -5.92
CA THR A 108 -21.21 -10.36 -6.89
C THR A 108 -20.47 -11.67 -6.65
N GLY A 109 -19.56 -11.73 -5.66
CA GLY A 109 -18.76 -12.93 -5.39
C GLY A 109 -17.67 -13.20 -6.43
N SER A 110 -17.35 -12.22 -7.28
CA SER A 110 -16.28 -12.32 -8.28
C SER A 110 -14.88 -12.17 -7.66
N ILE A 111 -14.82 -11.71 -6.41
CA ILE A 111 -13.64 -11.68 -5.54
C ILE A 111 -13.90 -12.45 -4.25
#